data_AF-A0A943CHM2-F1
#
_entry.id   AF-A0A943CHM2-F1
#
_cell.length_a   1.000
_cell.length_b   1.000
_cell.length_c   1.000
_cell.angle_alpha   90.00
_cell.angle_beta   90.00
_cell.angle_gamma   90.00
#
_symmetry.space_group_name_H-M   'P 1'
#
loop_
_entity.id
_entity.type
_entity.pdbx_description
1 polymer ?
#
loop_
_entity_poly.entity_id
_entity_poly.type
_entity_poly.pdbx_seq_one_letter_code
_entity_poly.pdbx_strand_id
1 'polypeptide(L)'
;MNTVRMILCGNVEDSRMNPSEKVGVVSVVFVSTEEEKIKNKLKKLQDKNPEKFYMEYVTPLDVDLTSLEHYPSIEISKNDLQ
;
A
#
# COMPACT_ATOMS: atom_id res chain seq x y z
N MET A 1 -5.92 -9.05 19.43
CA MET A 1 -6.22 -7.70 18.91
C MET A 1 -6.68 -7.88 17.48
N ASN A 2 -7.87 -7.39 17.09
CA ASN A 2 -8.33 -7.54 15.71
C ASN A 2 -7.51 -6.60 14.84
N THR A 3 -6.98 -7.11 13.73
CA THR A 3 -6.18 -6.34 12.78
C THR A 3 -6.83 -6.40 11.42
N VAL A 4 -6.77 -5.29 10.69
CA VAL A 4 -7.05 -5.28 9.26
C VAL A 4 -5.72 -5.26 8.50
N ARG A 5 -5.69 -6.00 7.40
CA ARG A 5 -4.54 -6.11 6.52
C ARG A 5 -4.93 -5.57 5.16
N MET A 6 -4.01 -4.85 4.55
CA MET A 6 -4.19 -4.21 3.26
C MET A 6 -3.05 -4.61 2.35
N ILE A 7 -3.35 -4.77 1.07
CA ILE A 7 -2.33 -4.78 0.02
C ILE A 7 -2.35 -3.39 -0.59
N LEU A 8 -1.19 -2.73 -0.55
CA LEU A 8 -0.94 -1.46 -1.21
C LEU A 8 -0.17 -1.70 -2.51
N CYS A 9 -0.39 -0.84 -3.50
CA CYS A 9 0.34 -0.82 -4.76
C CYS A 9 0.86 0.60 -5.01
N GLY A 10 2.17 0.75 -5.14
CA GLY A 10 2.80 2.00 -5.56
C GLY A 10 2.83 2.09 -7.09
N ASN A 11 2.50 3.26 -7.65
CA ASN A 11 2.69 3.58 -9.06
C ASN A 11 3.10 5.04 -9.23
N VAL A 12 3.71 5.36 -10.37
CA VAL A 12 4.00 6.73 -10.79
C VAL A 12 2.98 7.13 -11.85
N GLU A 13 2.27 8.22 -11.62
CA GLU A 13 1.23 8.74 -12.51
C GLU A 13 1.55 10.18 -12.94
N ASP A 14 0.96 10.63 -14.05
CA ASP A 14 0.99 12.05 -14.41
C ASP A 14 0.13 12.85 -13.43
N SER A 15 0.64 14.00 -12.98
CA SER A 15 -0.11 14.87 -12.09
C SER A 15 -1.36 15.39 -12.80
N ARG A 16 -2.51 15.20 -12.15
CA ARG A 16 -3.80 15.73 -12.62
C ARG A 16 -3.83 17.26 -12.67
N MET A 17 -2.98 17.93 -11.89
CA MET A 17 -2.89 19.39 -11.81
C MET A 17 -1.86 19.95 -12.80
N ASN A 18 -0.79 19.21 -13.07
CA ASN A 18 0.24 19.60 -14.03
C ASN A 18 0.76 18.37 -14.80
N PRO A 19 0.29 18.09 -16.02
CA PRO A 19 0.68 16.90 -16.77
C PRO A 19 2.18 16.78 -17.10
N SER A 20 2.98 17.84 -16.92
CA SER A 20 4.45 17.76 -17.06
C SER A 20 5.16 17.21 -15.82
N GLU A 21 4.45 17.01 -14.71
CA GLU A 21 4.99 16.49 -13.45
C GLU A 21 4.52 15.05 -13.19
N LYS A 22 5.40 14.26 -12.58
CA LYS A 22 5.08 12.91 -12.10
C LYS A 22 4.76 12.93 -10.60
N VAL A 23 3.81 12.12 -10.18
CA VAL A 23 3.42 11.94 -8.77
C VAL A 23 3.48 10.47 -8.40
N GLY A 24 3.93 10.18 -7.18
CA GLY A 24 3.79 8.85 -6.59
C GLY A 24 2.37 8.67 -6.05
N VAL A 25 1.74 7.56 -6.42
CA VAL A 25 0.39 7.17 -5.97
C VAL A 25 0.48 5.83 -5.27
N VAL A 26 0.01 5.78 -4.02
CA VAL A 26 -0.15 4.54 -3.26
C VAL A 26 -1.64 4.20 -3.22
N SER A 27 -2.01 3.08 -3.83
CA SER A 27 -3.39 2.61 -3.89
C SER A 27 -3.61 1.42 -2.97
N VAL A 28 -4.72 1.41 -2.22
CA VAL A 28 -5.21 0.19 -1.56
C VAL A 28 -5.90 -0.69 -2.61
N VAL A 29 -5.39 -1.88 -2.84
CA VAL A 29 -5.91 -2.79 -3.90
C VAL A 29 -6.59 -4.04 -3.37
N PHE A 30 -6.41 -4.36 -2.09
CA PHE A 30 -7.11 -5.45 -1.41
C PHE A 30 -7.09 -5.23 0.11
N VAL A 31 -8.17 -5.63 0.80
CA VAL A 31 -8.30 -5.50 2.25
C VAL A 31 -8.92 -6.78 2.80
N SER A 32 -8.39 -7.28 3.92
CA SER A 32 -8.89 -8.50 4.58
C SER A 32 -8.45 -8.54 6.04
N THR A 33 -9.21 -9.21 6.89
CA THR A 33 -8.78 -9.59 8.24
C THR A 33 -8.07 -10.95 8.26
N GLU A 34 -8.25 -11.75 7.20
CA GLU A 34 -7.66 -13.08 7.04
C GLU A 34 -6.30 -13.01 6.35
N GLU A 35 -5.25 -13.44 7.07
CA GLU A 35 -3.86 -13.43 6.61
C GLU A 35 -3.64 -14.29 5.36
N GLU A 36 -4.23 -15.48 5.31
CA GLU A 36 -4.10 -16.39 4.16
C GLU A 36 -4.68 -15.79 2.87
N LYS A 37 -5.77 -15.02 2.97
CA LYS A 37 -6.33 -14.32 1.80
C LYS A 37 -5.40 -13.22 1.29
N ILE A 38 -4.73 -12.49 2.20
CA ILE A 38 -3.73 -11.48 1.84
C ILE A 38 -2.56 -12.13 1.13
N LYS A 39 -1.92 -13.14 1.74
CA LYS A 39 -0.76 -13.84 1.17
C LYS A 39 -1.05 -14.39 -0.22
N ASN A 40 -2.16 -15.10 -0.37
CA ASN A 40 -2.56 -15.67 -1.65
C ASN A 40 -2.86 -14.60 -2.71
N LYS A 41 -3.50 -13.49 -2.32
CA LYS A 41 -3.80 -12.39 -3.24
C LYS A 41 -2.53 -11.63 -3.64
N LEU A 42 -1.64 -11.36 -2.68
CA LEU A 42 -0.38 -10.66 -2.89
C LEU A 42 0.51 -11.41 -3.88
N LYS A 43 0.71 -12.71 -3.67
CA LYS A 43 1.46 -13.56 -4.60
C LYS A 43 0.90 -13.51 -6.02
N LYS A 44 -0.43 -13.66 -6.17
CA LYS A 44 -1.09 -13.57 -7.48
C LYS A 44 -0.93 -12.22 -8.16
N LEU A 45 -0.89 -11.13 -7.39
CA LEU A 45 -0.68 -9.78 -7.91
C LEU A 45 0.76 -9.57 -8.41
N GLN A 46 1.74 -10.03 -7.62
CA GLN A 46 3.17 -9.99 -7.97
C GLN A 46 3.49 -10.87 -9.18
N ASP A 47 2.96 -12.10 -9.22
CA ASP A 47 3.15 -13.01 -10.36
C ASP A 47 2.57 -12.43 -11.66
N LYS A 48 1.47 -11.67 -11.56
CA LYS A 48 0.78 -11.08 -12.71
C LYS A 48 1.43 -9.79 -13.20
N ASN A 49 2.02 -8.99 -12.30
CA ASN A 49 2.60 -7.68 -12.61
C ASN A 49 3.95 -7.54 -11.89
N PRO A 50 5.00 -8.25 -12.34
CA PRO A 50 6.29 -8.30 -11.65
C PRO A 50 7.01 -6.95 -11.59
N GLU A 51 6.65 -6.02 -12.47
CA GLU A 51 7.17 -4.65 -12.52
C GLU A 51 6.54 -3.73 -11.46
N LYS A 52 5.44 -4.15 -10.83
CA LYS A 52 4.72 -3.34 -9.84
C LYS A 52 5.19 -3.61 -8.43
N PHE A 53 5.30 -2.53 -7.66
CA PHE A 53 5.61 -2.61 -6.25
C PHE A 53 4.34 -2.81 -5.42
N TYR A 54 4.23 -3.98 -4.80
CA TYR A 54 3.15 -4.34 -3.88
C TYR A 54 3.70 -4.53 -2.47
N MET A 55 2.90 -4.15 -1.47
CA MET A 55 3.24 -4.37 -0.07
C MET A 55 2.02 -4.74 0.78
N GLU A 56 2.24 -5.61 1.76
CA GLU A 56 1.27 -5.84 2.84
C GLU A 56 1.45 -4.77 3.90
N TYR A 57 0.34 -4.25 4.41
CA TYR A 57 0.31 -3.29 5.49
C TYR A 57 -0.75 -3.71 6.52
N VAL A 58 -0.38 -3.73 7.79
CA VAL A 58 -1.21 -4.27 8.88
C VAL A 58 -1.43 -3.18 9.93
N THR A 59 -2.68 -2.99 10.33
CA THR A 59 -3.06 -1.98 11.32
C THR A 59 -4.17 -2.51 12.23
N PRO A 60 -4.25 -2.10 13.50
CA PRO A 60 -5.35 -2.49 14.37
C PRO A 60 -6.70 -1.99 13.85
N LEU A 61 -7.73 -2.82 14.00
CA LEU A 61 -9.12 -2.48 13.67
C LEU A 61 -9.75 -1.68 14.82
N ASP A 62 -10.60 -0.70 14.48
CA ASP A 62 -11.36 0.14 15.42
C ASP A 62 -10.48 0.91 16.44
N VAL A 63 -9.24 1.20 16.07
CA VAL A 63 -8.30 2.00 16.86
C VAL A 63 -8.12 3.36 16.19
N ASP A 64 -8.18 4.42 17.00
CA ASP A 64 -7.81 5.76 16.56
C ASP A 64 -6.29 5.81 16.31
N LEU A 65 -5.91 5.65 15.05
CA LEU A 65 -4.51 5.62 14.64
C LEU A 65 -3.77 6.95 14.85
N THR A 66 -4.50 8.05 15.07
CA THR A 66 -3.90 9.36 15.38
C THR A 66 -3.33 9.44 16.79
N SER A 67 -3.72 8.49 17.67
CA SER A 67 -3.23 8.38 19.04
C SER A 67 -1.95 7.57 19.20
N LEU A 68 -1.44 6.95 18.12
CA LEU A 68 -0.22 6.15 18.14
C LEU A 68 1.02 7.07 18.12
N GLU A 69 2.02 6.79 18.97
CA GLU A 69 3.30 7.53 19.01
C GLU A 69 4.00 7.55 17.64
N HIS A 70 3.82 6.48 16.88
CA HIS A 70 4.22 6.39 15.49
C HIS A 70 3.01 5.96 14.66
N TYR A 71 2.75 6.70 13.59
CA TYR A 71 1.87 6.17 12.56
C TYR A 71 2.44 4.84 12.08
N PRO A 72 1.61 3.80 11.90
CA PRO A 72 2.00 2.77 10.98
C PRO A 72 2.17 3.52 9.63
N SER A 73 3.40 3.74 9.20
CA SER A 73 3.68 4.55 8.01
C SER A 73 4.83 3.94 7.26
N ILE A 74 4.83 4.15 5.96
CA ILE A 74 5.85 3.64 5.06
C ILE A 74 6.56 4.88 4.53
N GLU A 75 7.87 4.93 4.76
CA GLU A 75 8.70 5.94 4.13
C GLU A 75 8.83 5.62 2.63
N ILE A 76 8.50 6.58 1.78
CA ILE A 76 8.63 6.49 0.33
C ILE A 76 9.55 7.61 -0.11
N SER A 77 10.77 7.27 -0.51
CA SER A 77 11.75 8.20 -1.04
C SER A 77 11.53 8.44 -2.54
N LYS A 78 12.18 9.47 -3.10
CA LYS A 78 12.18 9.69 -4.57
C LYS A 78 12.73 8.49 -5.34
N ASN A 79 13.69 7.76 -4.78
CA ASN A 79 14.30 6.61 -5.43
C ASN A 79 13.34 5.42 -5.51
N ASP A 80 12.37 5.32 -4.60
CA ASP A 80 11.33 4.28 -4.62
C ASP A 80 10.27 4.54 -5.71
N LEU A 81 10.30 5.73 -6.31
CA LEU A 81 9.39 6.20 -7.36
C LEU A 81 10.10 6.39 -8.73
N GLN A 82 11.33 5.90 -8.88
CA GLN A 82 12.13 5.98 -10.12
C GLN A 82 12.42 4.59 -10.67
#